data_AF-A0A9C8N2W6-F1
#
_entry.id   AF-A0A9C8N2W6-F1
#
_cell.length_a   1.000
_cell.length_b   1.000
_cell.length_c   1.000
_cell.angle_alpha   90.00
_cell.angle_beta   90.00
_cell.angle_gamma   90.00
#
_symmetry.space_group_name_H-M   'P 1'
#
loop_
_entity.id
_entity.type
_entity.pdbx_description
1 polymer ?
#
loop_
_entity_poly.entity_id
_entity_poly.type
_entity_poly.pdbx_seq_one_letter_code
_entity_poly.pdbx_strand_id
1 'polypeptide(L)'
;MKRKNFPLFYLLGLLFIFGCSTDSDTETPVSPEIPEVVDKVPNRQGTGDSAVDLLTNDNFSDLRVEIAYVTGFRPTQEAMDAFVAYLKERTFKENIELLYTELDSPDEENLTLDEIDDLEEKNRTVYNDGEILGIYIYFSDAPAEEDDEDAGLVTLGAVYRNTSMIIHEATVRKLAGQSIFISDADVESSTLNHEFGHLFGLVNLGITPINDHEG
;
A
#
# COMPACT_ATOMS: atom_id res chain seq x y z
N MET A 1 -75.88 -22.15 41.65
CA MET A 1 -77.24 -22.45 41.15
C MET A 1 -77.59 -21.35 40.14
N LYS A 2 -77.87 -21.51 38.85
CA LYS A 2 -78.10 -22.62 37.91
C LYS A 2 -77.74 -22.08 36.50
N ARG A 3 -77.21 -22.95 35.65
CA ARG A 3 -77.05 -22.81 34.20
C ARG A 3 -78.41 -22.78 33.47
N LYS A 4 -78.44 -22.24 32.24
CA LYS A 4 -79.16 -22.72 31.03
C LYS A 4 -79.06 -21.64 29.92
N ASN A 5 -79.06 -21.87 28.61
CA ASN A 5 -78.61 -22.90 27.67
C ASN A 5 -78.84 -22.31 26.24
N PHE A 6 -78.02 -22.75 25.27
CA PHE A 6 -77.96 -22.56 23.79
C PHE A 6 -79.30 -22.73 23.00
N PRO A 7 -79.46 -22.38 21.67
CA PRO A 7 -78.72 -22.94 20.50
C PRO A 7 -78.38 -21.96 19.32
N LEU A 8 -77.26 -22.06 18.59
CA LEU A 8 -76.85 -22.95 17.45
C LEU A 8 -77.39 -22.54 16.05
N PHE A 9 -76.51 -22.19 15.10
CA PHE A 9 -76.47 -22.61 13.66
C PHE A 9 -75.20 -22.02 13.00
N TYR A 10 -74.09 -22.78 12.90
CA TYR A 10 -73.60 -23.53 11.73
C TYR A 10 -73.26 -22.69 10.48
N LEU A 11 -71.96 -22.54 10.19
CA LEU A 11 -71.47 -22.81 8.83
C LEU A 11 -70.07 -23.44 8.87
N LEU A 12 -70.03 -24.61 8.24
CA LEU A 12 -68.95 -25.57 8.06
C LEU A 12 -68.15 -25.20 6.81
N GLY A 13 -66.83 -25.27 6.86
CA GLY A 13 -65.95 -25.04 5.70
C GLY A 13 -64.60 -25.73 5.85
N LEU A 14 -64.60 -27.03 5.54
CA LEU A 14 -63.52 -27.96 5.20
C LEU A 14 -62.07 -27.74 5.70
N LEU A 15 -61.60 -28.73 6.48
CA LEU A 15 -60.22 -29.17 6.55
C LEU A 15 -59.79 -29.83 5.23
N PHE A 16 -58.65 -29.42 4.69
CA PHE A 16 -57.73 -30.33 3.99
C PHE A 16 -56.42 -30.36 4.78
N ILE A 17 -56.16 -31.52 5.36
CA ILE A 17 -54.88 -31.93 5.93
C ILE A 17 -54.04 -32.50 4.80
N PHE A 18 -52.92 -31.85 4.50
CA PHE A 18 -51.73 -32.48 3.99
C PHE A 18 -50.56 -32.05 4.89
N GLY A 19 -49.97 -33.04 5.56
CA GLY A 19 -48.67 -32.93 6.21
C GLY A 19 -47.59 -33.64 5.39
N CYS A 20 -46.34 -33.41 5.78
CA CYS A 20 -45.02 -33.73 5.17
C CYS A 20 -44.50 -32.62 4.24
N SER A 21 -43.26 -32.13 4.33
CA SER A 21 -42.04 -32.52 5.05
C SER A 21 -41.09 -31.30 5.08
N THR A 22 -40.20 -31.24 6.07
CA THR A 22 -39.14 -30.24 6.29
C THR A 22 -38.36 -29.88 5.03
N ASP A 23 -38.24 -28.57 4.74
CA ASP A 23 -36.97 -27.89 4.48
C ASP A 23 -37.15 -26.38 4.72
N SER A 24 -36.20 -25.79 5.42
CA SER A 24 -36.23 -24.41 5.92
C SER A 24 -35.44 -23.51 4.99
N ASP A 25 -36.11 -22.90 4.01
CA ASP A 25 -35.54 -21.85 3.20
C ASP A 25 -36.00 -20.48 3.74
N THR A 26 -35.17 -19.94 4.62
CA THR A 26 -35.25 -18.52 4.98
C THR A 26 -34.58 -17.75 3.85
N GLU A 27 -35.39 -17.26 2.91
CA GLU A 27 -34.99 -16.28 1.90
C GLU A 27 -34.36 -15.09 2.61
N THR A 28 -33.03 -15.09 2.66
CA THR A 28 -32.25 -13.97 3.19
C THR A 28 -32.32 -12.89 2.12
N PRO A 29 -32.79 -11.67 2.42
CA PRO A 29 -32.82 -10.62 1.40
C PRO A 29 -31.37 -10.30 1.05
N VAL A 30 -31.00 -10.56 -0.20
CA VAL A 30 -29.72 -10.12 -0.78
C VAL A 30 -29.72 -8.60 -0.76
N SER A 31 -29.02 -8.03 0.23
CA SER A 31 -28.67 -6.62 0.23
C SER A 31 -27.76 -6.39 -0.98
N PRO A 32 -27.98 -5.36 -1.80
CA PRO A 32 -27.03 -5.02 -2.85
C PRO A 32 -25.67 -4.74 -2.21
N GLU A 33 -24.63 -5.46 -2.61
CA GLU A 33 -23.24 -5.15 -2.27
C GLU A 33 -22.93 -3.76 -2.84
N ILE A 34 -22.97 -2.75 -1.98
CA ILE A 34 -22.42 -1.43 -2.29
C ILE A 34 -20.90 -1.66 -2.32
N PRO A 35 -20.18 -1.34 -3.42
CA PRO A 35 -18.73 -1.44 -3.43
C PRO A 35 -18.21 -0.58 -2.28
N GLU A 36 -17.50 -1.20 -1.34
CA GLU A 36 -16.88 -0.46 -0.23
C GLU A 36 -15.90 0.55 -0.83
N VAL A 37 -16.13 1.83 -0.53
CA VAL A 37 -15.22 2.90 -0.92
C VAL A 37 -13.99 2.76 -0.03
N VAL A 38 -12.86 2.38 -0.63
CA VAL A 38 -11.57 2.29 0.07
C VAL A 38 -11.19 3.64 0.63
N ASP A 39 -10.96 3.72 1.95
CA ASP A 39 -10.49 4.93 2.60
C ASP A 39 -8.98 5.11 2.36
N LYS A 40 -8.62 6.16 1.63
CA LYS A 40 -7.23 6.48 1.26
C LYS A 40 -6.52 7.34 2.31
N VAL A 41 -7.27 8.01 3.18
CA VAL A 41 -6.72 8.98 4.14
C VAL A 41 -5.65 8.35 5.04
N PRO A 42 -5.80 7.11 5.54
CA PRO A 42 -4.78 6.48 6.36
C PRO A 42 -3.41 6.35 5.70
N ASN A 43 -3.34 6.31 4.37
CA ASN A 43 -2.10 6.12 3.60
C ASN A 43 -1.46 7.43 3.11
N ARG A 44 -2.08 8.59 3.36
CA ARG A 44 -1.64 9.90 2.86
C ARG A 44 -1.39 10.91 3.99
N GLN A 45 -0.87 10.44 5.11
CA GLN A 45 -0.46 11.26 6.25
C GLN A 45 1.00 11.70 6.09
N GLY A 46 1.54 12.40 7.10
CA GLY A 46 2.93 12.87 7.09
C GLY A 46 3.94 11.74 7.30
N THR A 47 5.15 11.91 6.79
CA THR A 47 6.23 10.92 6.93
C THR A 47 6.42 10.47 8.38
N GLY A 48 6.48 9.15 8.59
CA GLY A 48 6.63 8.53 9.91
C GLY A 48 5.33 8.34 10.70
N ASP A 49 4.18 8.87 10.26
CA ASP A 49 2.91 8.72 10.99
C ASP A 49 2.46 7.25 11.13
N SER A 50 2.91 6.37 10.22
CA SER A 50 2.66 4.92 10.27
C SER A 50 3.83 4.10 10.83
N ALA A 51 4.81 4.72 11.50
CA ALA A 51 5.97 4.01 12.03
C ALA A 51 5.59 2.86 12.99
N VAL A 52 4.65 3.08 13.90
CA VAL A 52 4.18 2.03 14.83
C VAL A 52 3.46 0.92 14.08
N ASP A 53 2.65 1.26 13.09
CA ASP A 53 1.92 0.30 12.25
C ASP A 53 2.87 -0.56 11.40
N LEU A 54 3.97 0.02 10.92
CA LEU A 54 5.03 -0.71 10.23
C LEU A 54 5.77 -1.65 11.18
N LEU A 55 6.18 -1.14 12.34
CA LEU A 55 7.06 -1.84 13.27
C LEU A 55 6.36 -2.93 14.08
N THR A 56 5.03 -2.86 14.29
CA THR A 56 4.26 -3.77 15.17
C THR A 56 3.11 -4.47 14.46
N ASN A 57 2.59 -5.57 15.00
CA ASN A 57 1.43 -6.27 14.40
C ASN A 57 0.09 -5.93 15.06
N ASP A 58 0.00 -4.77 15.71
CA ASP A 58 -1.18 -4.41 16.51
C ASP A 58 -2.39 -4.10 15.63
N ASN A 59 -2.18 -3.33 14.55
CA ASN A 59 -3.23 -2.96 13.58
C ASN A 59 -3.11 -3.71 12.26
N PHE A 60 -1.88 -3.99 11.82
CA PHE A 60 -1.59 -4.63 10.53
C PHE A 60 -0.52 -5.71 10.72
N SER A 61 -0.83 -6.96 10.38
CA SER A 61 0.13 -8.07 10.46
C SER A 61 0.88 -8.30 9.15
N ASP A 62 0.33 -7.80 8.04
CA ASP A 62 0.79 -8.08 6.69
C ASP A 62 1.16 -6.78 5.97
N LEU A 63 2.15 -6.86 5.07
CA LEU A 63 2.51 -5.77 4.16
C LEU A 63 2.17 -6.14 2.73
N ARG A 64 1.58 -5.19 2.01
CA ARG A 64 1.51 -5.22 0.56
C ARG A 64 2.20 -3.99 0.01
N VAL A 65 3.27 -4.21 -0.74
CA VAL A 65 4.08 -3.15 -1.33
C VAL A 65 3.80 -3.12 -2.82
N GLU A 66 3.20 -2.03 -3.28
CA GLU A 66 3.04 -1.71 -4.69
C GLU A 66 4.31 -1.03 -5.20
N ILE A 67 5.02 -1.72 -6.07
CA ILE A 67 6.21 -1.27 -6.80
C ILE A 67 5.74 -0.75 -8.15
N ALA A 68 5.45 0.54 -8.21
CA ALA A 68 5.20 1.23 -9.46
C ALA A 68 6.52 1.60 -10.11
N TYR A 69 6.70 1.32 -11.39
CA TYR A 69 7.94 1.63 -12.09
C TYR A 69 7.69 2.07 -13.53
N VAL A 70 8.46 3.04 -14.00
CA VAL A 70 8.43 3.43 -15.42
C VAL A 70 9.00 2.30 -16.27
N THR A 71 8.42 2.07 -17.45
CA THR A 71 8.90 1.06 -18.41
C THR A 71 10.42 1.13 -18.60
N GLY A 72 11.12 0.03 -18.33
CA GLY A 72 12.58 -0.05 -18.38
C GLY A 72 13.31 0.30 -17.08
N PHE A 73 12.62 0.87 -16.09
CA PHE A 73 13.12 1.27 -14.77
C PHE A 73 12.61 0.35 -13.64
N ARG A 74 12.26 -0.89 -13.99
CA ARG A 74 11.94 -1.92 -12.98
C ARG A 74 13.15 -2.16 -12.07
N PRO A 75 12.99 -2.18 -10.73
CA PRO A 75 14.10 -2.49 -9.84
C PRO A 75 14.64 -3.89 -10.06
N THR A 76 15.90 -4.11 -9.68
CA THR A 76 16.50 -5.44 -9.74
C THR A 76 15.81 -6.40 -8.77
N GLN A 77 15.75 -7.68 -9.14
CA GLN A 77 15.22 -8.72 -8.25
C GLN A 77 16.07 -8.86 -6.98
N GLU A 78 17.38 -8.67 -7.10
CA GLU A 78 18.30 -8.76 -5.97
C GLU A 78 18.02 -7.68 -4.91
N ALA A 79 17.78 -6.43 -5.33
CA ALA A 79 17.40 -5.38 -4.41
C ALA A 79 16.04 -5.62 -3.76
N MET A 80 15.06 -6.15 -4.51
CA MET A 80 13.74 -6.50 -3.97
C MET A 80 13.78 -7.64 -2.96
N ASP A 81 14.62 -8.65 -3.20
CA ASP A 81 14.84 -9.75 -2.26
C ASP A 81 15.52 -9.24 -0.98
N ALA A 82 16.53 -8.37 -1.13
CA ALA A 82 17.22 -7.73 -0.01
C ALA A 82 16.29 -6.82 0.80
N PHE A 83 15.42 -6.08 0.12
CA PHE A 83 14.43 -5.21 0.75
C PHE A 83 13.40 -6.00 1.57
N VAL A 84 12.86 -7.10 1.02
CA VAL A 84 11.97 -8.00 1.78
C VAL A 84 12.69 -8.58 3.01
N ALA A 85 13.95 -9.00 2.86
CA ALA A 85 14.73 -9.48 3.98
C ALA A 85 14.95 -8.41 5.06
N TYR A 86 15.24 -7.17 4.66
CA TYR A 86 15.37 -6.02 5.55
C TYR A 86 14.09 -5.76 6.34
N LEU A 87 12.93 -5.75 5.68
CA LEU A 87 11.64 -5.54 6.35
C LEU A 87 11.36 -6.63 7.38
N LYS A 88 11.64 -7.90 7.06
CA LYS A 88 11.50 -9.02 8.01
C LYS A 88 12.48 -8.95 9.17
N GLU A 89 13.67 -8.39 8.97
CA GLU A 89 14.65 -8.21 10.04
C GLU A 89 14.24 -7.09 11.00
N ARG A 90 13.58 -6.04 10.50
CA ARG A 90 13.34 -4.79 11.24
C ARG A 90 11.91 -4.58 11.72
N THR A 91 10.97 -5.41 11.27
CA THR A 91 9.57 -5.35 11.67
C THR A 91 9.09 -6.70 12.16
N PHE A 92 7.90 -6.76 12.77
CA PHE A 92 7.21 -8.02 13.06
C PHE A 92 6.44 -8.61 11.86
N LYS A 93 6.57 -8.02 10.67
CA LYS A 93 5.83 -8.42 9.47
C LYS A 93 6.48 -9.64 8.83
N GLU A 94 5.76 -10.75 8.81
CA GLU A 94 6.23 -12.00 8.19
C GLU A 94 5.69 -12.20 6.78
N ASN A 95 4.46 -11.73 6.53
CA ASN A 95 3.81 -11.81 5.23
C ASN A 95 4.01 -10.48 4.50
N ILE A 96 4.86 -10.51 3.46
CA ILE A 96 5.17 -9.35 2.64
C ILE A 96 4.93 -9.73 1.19
N GLU A 97 3.98 -9.07 0.55
CA GLU A 97 3.63 -9.24 -0.86
C GLU A 97 4.16 -8.05 -1.66
N LEU A 98 4.90 -8.33 -2.74
CA LEU A 98 5.32 -7.31 -3.71
C LEU A 98 4.42 -7.39 -4.95
N LEU A 99 3.76 -6.30 -5.29
CA LEU A 99 2.99 -6.13 -6.52
C LEU A 99 3.73 -5.18 -7.45
N TYR A 100 3.82 -5.53 -8.73
CA TYR A 100 4.58 -4.75 -9.71
C TYR A 100 3.61 -4.12 -10.71
N THR A 101 3.64 -2.79 -10.81
CA THR A 101 2.82 -2.01 -11.73
C THR A 101 3.73 -1.24 -12.68
N GLU A 102 3.73 -1.64 -13.95
CA GLU A 102 4.44 -0.89 -15.00
C GLU A 102 3.64 0.36 -15.37
N LEU A 103 4.32 1.50 -15.45
CA LEU A 103 3.79 2.80 -15.83
C LEU A 103 4.49 3.33 -17.10
N ASP A 104 3.77 4.15 -17.83
CA ASP A 104 4.37 5.00 -18.87
C ASP A 104 5.24 6.08 -18.22
N SER A 105 6.24 6.57 -18.96
CA SER A 105 6.99 7.76 -18.53
C SER A 105 6.04 8.95 -18.36
N PRO A 106 6.23 9.79 -17.34
CA PRO A 106 5.52 11.06 -17.26
C PRO A 106 5.96 12.06 -18.35
N ASP A 107 7.00 11.74 -19.13
CA ASP A 107 7.62 12.61 -20.14
C ASP A 107 8.19 13.93 -19.55
N GLU A 108 8.59 13.90 -18.28
CA GLU A 108 9.17 15.04 -17.56
C GLU A 108 10.71 14.95 -17.49
N GLU A 109 11.40 16.08 -17.59
CA GLU A 109 12.87 16.14 -17.51
C GLU A 109 13.39 15.93 -16.09
N ASN A 110 12.61 16.34 -15.09
CA ASN A 110 12.85 16.17 -13.67
C ASN A 110 11.49 16.13 -12.94
N LEU A 111 11.48 15.76 -11.66
CA LEU A 111 10.25 15.62 -10.88
C LEU A 111 10.32 16.38 -9.56
N THR A 112 9.24 17.12 -9.26
CA THR A 112 8.96 17.70 -7.94
C THR A 112 8.17 16.71 -7.07
N LEU A 113 8.19 16.90 -5.75
CA LEU A 113 7.39 16.08 -4.83
C LEU A 113 5.87 16.20 -5.07
N ASP A 114 5.40 17.38 -5.49
CA ASP A 114 3.98 17.59 -5.81
C ASP A 114 3.57 16.79 -7.06
N GLU A 115 4.39 16.78 -8.11
CA GLU A 115 4.15 15.95 -9.30
C GLU A 115 4.17 14.46 -8.97
N ILE A 116 5.06 14.04 -8.07
CA ILE A 116 5.15 12.66 -7.60
C ILE A 116 3.89 12.26 -6.83
N ASP A 117 3.37 13.11 -5.95
CA ASP A 117 2.12 12.86 -5.21
C ASP A 117 0.90 12.79 -6.15
N ASP A 118 0.85 13.63 -7.18
CA ASP A 118 -0.18 13.58 -8.23
C ASP A 118 -0.10 12.29 -9.06
N LEU A 119 1.12 11.83 -9.39
CA LEU A 119 1.35 10.56 -10.08
C LEU A 119 0.92 9.37 -9.21
N GLU A 120 1.22 9.37 -7.91
CA GLU A 120 0.71 8.36 -6.99
C GLU A 120 -0.82 8.37 -6.95
N GLU A 121 -1.45 9.53 -6.79
CA GLU A 121 -2.91 9.63 -6.68
C GLU A 121 -3.63 9.00 -7.88
N LYS A 122 -3.06 9.18 -9.07
CA LYS A 122 -3.58 8.64 -10.32
C LYS A 122 -3.37 7.13 -10.45
N ASN A 123 -2.24 6.60 -9.97
CA ASN A 123 -1.78 5.25 -10.32
C ASN A 123 -1.86 4.25 -9.16
N ARG A 124 -1.80 4.69 -7.90
CA ARG A 124 -1.80 3.81 -6.73
C ARG A 124 -3.10 3.04 -6.62
N THR A 125 -2.97 1.73 -6.48
CA THR A 125 -4.07 0.79 -6.35
C THR A 125 -4.11 0.10 -4.99
N VAL A 126 -3.00 0.06 -4.26
CA VAL A 126 -2.89 -0.58 -2.96
C VAL A 126 -3.01 0.43 -1.81
N TYR A 127 -4.05 0.28 -1.00
CA TYR A 127 -4.26 1.02 0.24
C TYR A 127 -4.46 0.03 1.40
N ASN A 128 -4.60 0.55 2.61
CA ASN A 128 -4.89 -0.29 3.78
C ASN A 128 -6.20 -1.05 3.61
N ASP A 129 -6.17 -2.35 3.89
CA ASP A 129 -7.31 -3.24 3.74
C ASP A 129 -7.26 -4.35 4.79
N GLY A 130 -8.19 -4.31 5.75
CA GLY A 130 -8.20 -5.22 6.88
C GLY A 130 -6.88 -5.18 7.67
N GLU A 131 -6.18 -6.32 7.73
CA GLU A 131 -4.91 -6.48 8.45
C GLU A 131 -3.67 -6.13 7.58
N ILE A 132 -3.90 -5.60 6.37
CA ILE A 132 -2.85 -5.29 5.38
C ILE A 132 -2.55 -3.81 5.40
N LEU A 133 -1.29 -3.47 5.66
CA LEU A 133 -0.74 -2.13 5.47
C LEU A 133 -0.22 -2.00 4.04
N GLY A 134 -0.80 -1.05 3.30
CA GLY A 134 -0.44 -0.76 1.91
C GLY A 134 0.70 0.23 1.83
N ILE A 135 1.76 -0.12 1.09
CA ILE A 135 2.91 0.75 0.81
C ILE A 135 3.01 0.99 -0.69
N TYR A 136 3.39 2.21 -1.08
CA TYR A 136 3.65 2.58 -2.47
C TYR A 136 5.10 3.02 -2.65
N ILE A 137 5.78 2.45 -3.64
CA ILE A 137 7.14 2.83 -4.03
C ILE A 137 7.14 3.09 -5.53
N TYR A 138 7.50 4.30 -5.93
CA TYR A 138 7.62 4.69 -7.33
C TYR A 138 9.09 4.69 -7.77
N PHE A 139 9.41 3.99 -8.86
CA PHE A 139 10.72 4.01 -9.52
C PHE A 139 10.62 4.84 -10.80
N SER A 140 11.17 6.05 -10.76
CA SER A 140 11.07 7.03 -11.86
C SER A 140 12.22 6.93 -12.86
N ASP A 141 11.93 7.36 -14.08
CA ASP A 141 12.92 7.57 -15.15
C ASP A 141 13.51 8.99 -15.18
N ALA A 142 13.08 9.86 -14.27
CA ALA A 142 13.50 11.25 -14.16
C ALA A 142 14.21 11.53 -12.81
N PRO A 143 15.24 12.39 -12.80
CA PRO A 143 15.89 12.88 -11.58
C PRO A 143 14.96 13.80 -10.78
N ALA A 144 15.39 14.19 -9.57
CA ALA A 144 14.68 15.20 -8.79
C ALA A 144 14.90 16.59 -9.40
N GLU A 145 13.92 17.50 -9.24
CA GLU A 145 14.03 18.88 -9.72
C GLU A 145 15.26 19.61 -9.12
N GLU A 146 15.57 19.32 -7.86
CA GLU A 146 16.61 19.99 -7.08
C GLU A 146 18.05 19.48 -7.36
N ASP A 147 18.20 18.47 -8.23
CA ASP A 147 19.51 17.91 -8.55
C ASP A 147 20.40 18.93 -9.28
N ASP A 148 21.64 19.07 -8.83
CA ASP A 148 22.71 19.83 -9.48
C ASP A 148 23.87 18.88 -9.82
N GLU A 149 23.84 18.35 -11.04
CA GLU A 149 24.85 17.41 -11.52
C GLU A 149 26.26 18.02 -11.60
N ASP A 150 26.37 19.32 -11.89
CA ASP A 150 27.65 20.01 -12.01
C ASP A 150 28.32 20.17 -10.63
N ALA A 151 27.50 20.34 -9.58
CA ALA A 151 27.94 20.37 -8.19
C ALA A 151 27.99 18.98 -7.52
N GLY A 152 27.52 17.93 -8.18
CA GLY A 152 27.45 16.57 -7.65
C GLY A 152 26.41 16.40 -6.53
N LEU A 153 25.37 17.23 -6.53
CA LEU A 153 24.25 17.18 -5.60
C LEU A 153 23.13 16.40 -6.30
N VAL A 154 22.86 15.18 -5.85
CA VAL A 154 21.82 14.34 -6.46
C VAL A 154 21.00 13.63 -5.39
N THR A 155 19.72 13.45 -5.68
CA THR A 155 18.73 12.78 -4.84
C THR A 155 18.42 11.42 -5.43
N LEU A 156 18.52 10.37 -4.60
CA LEU A 156 18.28 8.98 -5.04
C LEU A 156 16.88 8.48 -4.70
N GLY A 157 16.27 9.07 -3.69
CA GLY A 157 14.93 8.76 -3.25
C GLY A 157 14.46 9.81 -2.27
N ALA A 158 13.18 9.73 -1.93
CA ALA A 158 12.56 10.56 -0.92
C ALA A 158 11.31 9.88 -0.36
N VAL A 159 10.95 10.23 0.88
CA VAL A 159 9.69 9.85 1.51
C VAL A 159 8.79 11.06 1.65
N TYR A 160 7.66 11.07 0.96
CA TYR A 160 6.75 12.21 0.91
C TYR A 160 5.40 11.96 1.61
N ARG A 161 5.09 10.71 1.97
CA ARG A 161 3.93 10.34 2.81
C ARG A 161 4.29 9.24 3.80
N ASN A 162 3.42 9.02 4.78
CA ASN A 162 3.56 7.94 5.77
C ASN A 162 3.62 6.52 5.19
N THR A 163 3.20 6.30 3.94
CA THR A 163 3.26 5.00 3.27
C THR A 163 3.76 5.08 1.83
N SER A 164 4.43 6.18 1.47
CA SER A 164 4.82 6.44 0.09
C SER A 164 6.22 7.01 -0.01
N MET A 165 6.96 6.47 -0.97
CA MET A 165 8.32 6.91 -1.28
C MET A 165 8.60 6.79 -2.78
N ILE A 166 9.63 7.50 -3.21
CA ILE A 166 10.15 7.45 -4.58
C ILE A 166 11.61 7.00 -4.56
N ILE A 167 12.01 6.31 -5.62
CA ILE A 167 13.39 6.06 -6.01
C ILE A 167 13.59 6.70 -7.39
N HIS A 168 14.53 7.65 -7.49
CA HIS A 168 14.96 8.23 -8.76
C HIS A 168 15.87 7.24 -9.48
N GLU A 169 15.28 6.21 -10.07
CA GLU A 169 15.98 5.05 -10.62
C GLU A 169 16.94 5.43 -11.76
N ALA A 170 16.62 6.45 -12.54
CA ALA A 170 17.56 7.04 -13.50
C ALA A 170 18.86 7.54 -12.85
N THR A 171 18.74 8.23 -11.71
CA THR A 171 19.88 8.73 -10.94
C THR A 171 20.65 7.59 -10.28
N VAL A 172 19.95 6.60 -9.72
CA VAL A 172 20.54 5.38 -9.13
C VAL A 172 21.42 4.64 -10.13
N ARG A 173 20.89 4.33 -11.32
CA ARG A 173 21.64 3.64 -12.39
C ARG A 173 22.81 4.46 -12.91
N LYS A 174 22.62 5.77 -13.03
CA LYS A 174 23.70 6.68 -13.41
C LYS A 174 24.86 6.62 -12.41
N LEU A 175 24.55 6.62 -11.11
CA LEU A 175 25.57 6.49 -10.06
C LEU A 175 26.23 5.12 -10.05
N ALA A 176 25.46 4.02 -10.09
CA ALA A 176 26.01 2.67 -10.14
C ALA A 176 26.95 2.50 -11.35
N GLY A 177 26.55 3.03 -12.52
CA GLY A 177 27.34 3.02 -13.75
C GLY A 177 28.68 3.79 -13.68
N GLN A 178 28.94 4.58 -12.63
CA GLN A 178 30.24 5.24 -12.42
C GLN A 178 31.34 4.27 -11.94
N SER A 179 30.98 3.07 -11.49
CA SER A 179 31.91 2.08 -10.96
C SER A 179 31.65 0.69 -11.52
N ILE A 180 32.70 -0.02 -11.93
CA ILE A 180 32.58 -1.43 -12.36
C ILE A 180 32.39 -2.42 -11.19
N PHE A 181 32.51 -1.94 -9.95
CA PHE A 181 32.43 -2.75 -8.74
C PHE A 181 31.12 -2.59 -7.98
N ILE A 182 30.29 -1.60 -8.37
CA ILE A 182 29.01 -1.30 -7.74
C ILE A 182 27.93 -1.72 -8.73
N SER A 183 27.03 -2.59 -8.30
CA SER A 183 25.88 -2.98 -9.10
C SER A 183 24.70 -2.03 -8.87
N ASP A 184 23.75 -2.01 -9.81
CA ASP A 184 22.47 -1.30 -9.61
C ASP A 184 21.79 -1.79 -8.31
N ALA A 185 21.81 -3.11 -8.07
CA ALA A 185 21.24 -3.72 -6.87
C ALA A 185 21.85 -3.21 -5.56
N ASP A 186 23.17 -2.93 -5.53
CA ASP A 186 23.84 -2.39 -4.34
C ASP A 186 23.30 -0.98 -3.99
N VAL A 187 23.16 -0.13 -5.01
CA VAL A 187 22.68 1.24 -4.83
C VAL A 187 21.18 1.24 -4.53
N GLU A 188 20.38 0.51 -5.31
CA GLU A 188 18.94 0.33 -5.07
C GLU A 188 18.67 -0.16 -3.63
N SER A 189 19.36 -1.21 -3.18
CA SER A 189 19.17 -1.76 -1.83
C SER A 189 19.50 -0.75 -0.75
N SER A 190 20.60 0.00 -0.92
CA SER A 190 21.00 1.04 0.03
C SER A 190 19.97 2.16 0.09
N THR A 191 19.52 2.66 -1.06
CA THR A 191 18.51 3.73 -1.15
C THR A 191 17.19 3.26 -0.56
N LEU A 192 16.68 2.09 -0.94
CA LEU A 192 15.44 1.54 -0.40
C LEU A 192 15.47 1.41 1.13
N ASN A 193 16.53 0.84 1.68
CA ASN A 193 16.64 0.67 3.12
C ASN A 193 16.75 2.02 3.86
N HIS A 194 17.44 2.98 3.25
CA HIS A 194 17.56 4.34 3.77
C HIS A 194 16.20 5.03 3.83
N GLU A 195 15.51 5.13 2.68
CA GLU A 195 14.21 5.80 2.59
C GLU A 195 13.16 5.10 3.45
N PHE A 196 13.10 3.78 3.43
CA PHE A 196 12.17 3.05 4.30
C PHE A 196 12.51 3.24 5.79
N GLY A 197 13.76 3.54 6.12
CA GLY A 197 14.15 3.98 7.46
C GLY A 197 13.39 5.23 7.91
N HIS A 198 13.17 6.20 7.02
CA HIS A 198 12.36 7.39 7.32
C HIS A 198 10.90 7.03 7.62
N LEU A 199 10.33 6.05 6.91
CA LEU A 199 8.99 5.52 7.20
C LEU A 199 8.88 4.88 8.59
N PHE A 200 9.95 4.31 9.13
CA PHE A 200 10.02 3.86 10.52
C PHE A 200 10.11 5.01 11.55
N GLY A 201 10.05 6.27 11.11
CA GLY A 201 10.22 7.44 11.97
C GLY A 201 11.67 7.63 12.44
N LEU A 202 12.65 7.05 11.72
CA LEU A 202 14.09 7.19 12.03
C LEU A 202 14.71 8.45 11.44
N VAL A 203 13.90 9.44 11.07
CA VAL A 203 14.34 10.77 10.65
C VAL A 203 15.34 11.29 11.69
N ASN A 204 16.55 11.67 11.24
CA ASN A 204 17.60 12.30 12.05
C ASN A 204 18.37 11.47 13.13
N LEU A 205 18.57 10.14 12.96
CA LEU A 205 19.53 9.37 13.80
C LEU A 205 20.87 9.05 13.12
N GLY A 206 21.13 9.58 11.92
CA GLY A 206 22.37 9.41 11.16
C GLY A 206 23.24 10.67 11.09
N ILE A 207 24.47 10.50 10.57
CA ILE A 207 25.35 11.61 10.17
C ILE A 207 24.63 12.55 9.21
N THR A 208 24.72 13.86 9.45
CA THR A 208 24.23 14.88 8.51
C THR A 208 24.84 14.59 7.14
N PRO A 209 24.03 14.31 6.11
CA PRO A 209 24.54 14.09 4.78
C PRO A 209 25.17 15.39 4.26
N ILE A 210 26.11 15.25 3.34
CA ILE A 210 26.88 16.38 2.82
C ILE A 210 25.95 17.36 2.07
N ASN A 211 24.86 16.82 1.52
CA ASN A 211 23.77 17.55 0.86
C ASN A 211 22.46 17.13 1.51
N ASP A 212 21.49 18.04 1.59
CA ASP A 212 20.16 17.65 2.03
C ASP A 212 19.57 16.68 1.00
N HIS A 213 19.00 15.60 1.51
CA HIS A 213 18.19 14.62 0.76
C HIS A 213 16.82 14.45 1.43
N GLU A 214 16.64 15.09 2.60
CA GLU A 214 15.33 15.26 3.24
C GLU A 214 14.75 16.56 2.65
N GLY A 215 13.78 16.44 1.74
CA GLY A 215 12.95 17.56 1.27
C GLY A 215 11.98 18.06 2.33
#